data_AF-A0ABD2P7M9-F1
#
_entry.id   AF-A0ABD2P7M9-F1
#
_cell.length_a   1.000
_cell.length_b   1.000
_cell.length_c   1.000
_cell.angle_alpha   90.00
_cell.angle_beta   90.00
_cell.angle_gamma   90.00
#
_symmetry.space_group_name_H-M   'P 1'
#
loop_
_entity.id
_entity.type
_entity.pdbx_description
1 polymer ?
#
loop_
_entity_poly.entity_id
_entity_poly.type
_entity_poly.pdbx_seq_one_letter_code
_entity_poly.pdbx_strand_id
1 'polypeptide(L)'
;MDYEMKPNHLLIGELNYELRIRGVTSERDQDVKRKMLGRLLDKERRGQVQNLLDPSYVFANERDDIEYALLSIRQLINEFEGTTSDSVYKRVKSRLAHITSRVQRMPIDAEVNDHEQRDFKSESYATCIELDAELHERVLPSVAAVLPDPSQASTSTQQPILNVLNSQLSHSFRSVPISSKRLENNDFLELDASSRKNSKQSGALLEPELYGIYDSKTSISNKSSHGKQNPFDRPTPSVSAVESGSTKPITCWNCSKSGHRYSSCKEKRTGKFCYRCGCKDVTWYTCKKCSGNGNRR
;
A
#
# COMPACT_ATOMS: atom_id res chain seq x y z
N MET A 1 3.08 -12.88 10.90
CA MET A 1 2.15 -13.12 9.78
C MET A 1 2.95 -13.84 8.71
N ASP A 2 2.76 -15.16 8.58
CA ASP A 2 3.67 -16.00 7.77
C ASP A 2 3.16 -16.20 6.32
N TYR A 3 2.34 -15.27 5.82
CA TYR A 3 1.78 -15.37 4.49
C TYR A 3 2.74 -14.81 3.44
N GLU A 4 3.10 -15.62 2.45
CA GLU A 4 3.95 -15.20 1.34
C GLU A 4 3.18 -14.32 0.33
N MET A 5 3.72 -13.14 0.03
CA MET A 5 3.19 -12.25 -1.00
C MET A 5 3.30 -12.89 -2.39
N LYS A 6 2.18 -12.93 -3.13
CA LYS A 6 2.10 -13.44 -4.52
C LYS A 6 1.95 -12.30 -5.53
N PRO A 7 2.85 -12.16 -6.52
CA PRO A 7 2.79 -11.09 -7.52
C PRO A 7 1.46 -11.00 -8.29
N ASN A 8 0.81 -12.13 -8.56
CA ASN A 8 -0.46 -12.16 -9.30
C ASN A 8 -1.62 -11.49 -8.54
N HIS A 9 -1.50 -11.34 -7.23
CA HIS A 9 -2.54 -10.75 -6.38
C HIS A 9 -2.38 -9.23 -6.21
N LEU A 10 -1.25 -8.68 -6.64
CA LEU A 10 -0.91 -7.27 -6.50
C LEU A 10 -1.50 -6.42 -7.64
N LEU A 11 -1.87 -5.19 -7.28
CA LEU A 11 -2.24 -4.11 -8.19
C LEU A 11 -1.00 -3.52 -8.88
N ILE A 12 -1.22 -2.73 -9.93
CA ILE A 12 -0.11 -2.14 -10.71
C ILE A 12 0.78 -1.21 -9.88
N GLY A 13 0.20 -0.40 -8.98
CA GLY A 13 0.96 0.47 -8.08
C GLY A 13 1.85 -0.32 -7.11
N GLU A 14 1.28 -1.36 -6.51
CA GLU A 14 1.98 -2.30 -5.61
C GLU A 14 3.12 -3.03 -6.34
N LEU A 15 2.88 -3.48 -7.57
CA LEU A 15 3.92 -4.08 -8.42
C LEU A 15 5.04 -3.09 -8.74
N ASN A 16 4.72 -1.84 -9.06
CA ASN A 16 5.72 -0.82 -9.34
C ASN A 16 6.60 -0.55 -8.11
N TYR A 17 5.99 -0.46 -6.93
CA TYR A 17 6.70 -0.29 -5.67
C TYR A 17 7.67 -1.47 -5.42
N GLU A 18 7.20 -2.72 -5.49
CA GLU A 18 8.03 -3.90 -5.19
C GLU A 18 9.18 -4.09 -6.19
N LEU A 19 8.99 -3.67 -7.45
CA LEU A 19 10.08 -3.61 -8.44
C LEU A 19 11.07 -2.48 -8.10
N ARG A 20 10.57 -1.30 -7.74
CA ARG A 20 11.38 -0.10 -7.44
C ARG A 20 12.33 -0.32 -6.27
N ILE A 21 11.85 -0.89 -5.16
CA ILE A 21 12.69 -1.20 -3.98
C ILE A 21 13.76 -2.27 -4.27
N ARG A 22 13.67 -2.97 -5.41
CA ARG A 22 14.66 -3.94 -5.90
C ARG A 22 15.51 -3.36 -7.03
N GLY A 23 15.49 -2.05 -7.23
CA GLY A 23 16.27 -1.34 -8.24
C GLY A 23 15.76 -1.51 -9.67
N VAL A 24 14.49 -1.92 -9.85
CA VAL A 24 13.89 -2.15 -11.17
C VAL A 24 12.75 -1.18 -11.42
N THR A 25 12.89 -0.32 -12.43
CA THR A 25 11.81 0.52 -12.96
C THR A 25 11.37 0.00 -14.32
N SER A 26 10.06 0.05 -14.60
CA SER A 26 9.52 -0.51 -15.85
C SER A 26 8.19 0.13 -16.21
N GLU A 27 8.05 0.55 -17.47
CA GLU A 27 6.79 1.03 -18.06
C GLU A 27 6.00 -0.08 -18.75
N ARG A 28 6.46 -1.33 -18.66
CA ARG A 28 5.80 -2.48 -19.30
C ARG A 28 4.44 -2.77 -18.67
N ASP A 29 3.67 -3.61 -19.36
CA ASP A 29 2.38 -4.10 -18.90
C ASP A 29 2.46 -4.83 -17.54
N GLN A 30 1.29 -5.01 -16.93
CA GLN A 30 1.15 -5.62 -15.61
C GLN A 30 1.64 -7.07 -15.57
N ASP A 31 1.44 -7.85 -16.63
CA ASP A 31 1.79 -9.27 -16.66
C ASP A 31 3.29 -9.50 -16.75
N VAL A 32 3.99 -8.66 -17.52
CA VAL A 32 5.45 -8.66 -17.56
C VAL A 32 6.01 -8.24 -16.21
N LYS A 33 5.41 -7.25 -15.53
CA LYS A 33 5.82 -6.85 -14.17
C LYS A 33 5.66 -7.97 -13.16
N ARG A 34 4.54 -8.71 -13.19
CA ARG A 34 4.33 -9.90 -12.34
C ARG A 34 5.42 -10.96 -12.55
N LYS A 35 5.75 -11.26 -13.81
CA LYS A 35 6.82 -12.20 -14.17
C LYS A 35 8.19 -11.72 -13.68
N MET A 36 8.48 -10.44 -13.83
CA MET A 36 9.74 -9.83 -13.35
C MET A 36 9.84 -9.93 -11.83
N LEU A 37 8.80 -9.54 -11.10
CA LEU A 37 8.77 -9.61 -9.64
C LEU A 37 8.88 -11.05 -9.15
N GLY A 38 8.18 -12.01 -9.77
CA GLY A 38 8.30 -13.43 -9.42
C GLY A 38 9.75 -13.93 -9.50
N ARG A 39 10.47 -13.60 -10.58
CA ARG A 39 11.89 -13.97 -10.73
C ARG A 39 12.79 -13.30 -9.68
N LEU A 40 12.49 -12.08 -9.26
CA LEU A 40 13.24 -11.38 -8.23
C LEU A 40 13.02 -12.03 -6.85
N LEU A 41 11.77 -12.36 -6.51
CA LEU A 41 11.44 -13.09 -5.28
C LEU A 41 12.09 -14.48 -5.25
N ASP A 42 12.13 -15.19 -6.38
CA ASP A 42 12.84 -16.47 -6.48
C ASP A 42 14.34 -16.33 -6.19
N LYS A 43 14.97 -15.22 -6.64
CA LYS A 43 16.38 -14.92 -6.32
C LYS A 43 16.56 -14.55 -4.86
N GLU A 44 15.63 -13.80 -4.29
CA GLU A 44 15.62 -13.42 -2.88
C GLU A 44 15.54 -14.65 -1.96
N ARG A 45 14.66 -15.61 -2.28
CA ARG A 45 14.59 -16.91 -1.56
C ARG A 45 15.88 -17.74 -1.67
N ARG A 46 16.68 -17.51 -2.71
CA ARG A 46 18.03 -18.10 -2.88
C ARG A 46 19.14 -17.29 -2.21
N GLY A 47 18.82 -16.21 -1.49
CA GLY A 47 19.78 -15.32 -0.84
C GLY A 47 20.57 -14.44 -1.81
N GLN A 48 20.10 -14.25 -3.05
CA GLN A 48 20.84 -13.56 -4.12
C GLN A 48 20.51 -12.07 -4.26
N VAL A 49 19.58 -11.53 -3.48
CA VAL A 49 19.17 -10.12 -3.54
C VAL A 49 19.50 -9.47 -2.22
N GLN A 50 20.29 -8.40 -2.27
CA GLN A 50 20.65 -7.58 -1.11
C GLN A 50 20.13 -6.15 -1.32
N ASN A 51 19.62 -5.58 -0.22
CA ASN A 51 19.11 -4.21 -0.06
C ASN A 51 17.73 -3.92 -0.69
N LEU A 52 16.72 -3.85 0.17
CA LEU A 52 15.34 -3.46 -0.16
C LEU A 52 15.06 -2.01 0.30
N LEU A 53 15.84 -1.06 -0.21
CA LEU A 53 15.64 0.36 0.08
C LEU A 53 15.14 1.09 -1.16
N ASP A 54 14.13 1.93 -0.98
CA ASP A 54 13.64 2.80 -2.05
C ASP A 54 14.56 4.03 -2.18
N PRO A 55 15.29 4.20 -3.30
CA PRO A 55 16.14 5.37 -3.50
C PRO A 55 15.33 6.66 -3.70
N SER A 56 14.02 6.56 -3.91
CA SER A 56 13.11 7.66 -4.20
C SER A 56 12.02 7.83 -3.14
N TYR A 57 12.28 7.40 -1.90
CA TYR A 57 11.32 7.51 -0.82
C TYR A 57 10.89 8.96 -0.57
N VAL A 58 9.58 9.20 -0.59
CA VAL A 58 8.96 10.47 -0.22
C VAL A 58 7.77 10.13 0.67
N PHE A 59 7.82 10.54 1.94
CA PHE A 59 6.84 10.15 2.95
C PHE A 59 5.39 10.46 2.52
N ALA A 60 5.11 11.66 2.01
CA ALA A 60 3.76 12.03 1.58
C ALA A 60 3.17 11.08 0.53
N ASN A 61 3.97 10.70 -0.48
CA ASN A 61 3.53 9.75 -1.52
C ASN A 61 3.32 8.35 -0.93
N GLU A 62 4.20 7.94 -0.02
CA GLU A 62 4.10 6.64 0.64
C GLU A 62 2.84 6.54 1.49
N ARG A 63 2.53 7.62 2.23
CA ARG A 63 1.32 7.75 3.04
C ARG A 63 0.06 7.55 2.20
N ASP A 64 -0.07 8.34 1.14
CA ASP A 64 -1.25 8.30 0.25
C ASP A 64 -1.41 6.93 -0.42
N ASP A 65 -0.31 6.31 -0.85
CA ASP A 65 -0.32 4.97 -1.46
C ASP A 65 -0.76 3.88 -0.47
N ILE A 66 -0.27 3.93 0.77
CA ILE A 66 -0.61 2.97 1.83
C ILE A 66 -2.08 3.13 2.23
N GLU A 67 -2.54 4.36 2.47
CA GLU A 67 -3.94 4.65 2.81
C GLU A 67 -4.88 4.14 1.72
N TYR A 68 -4.58 4.42 0.45
CA TYR A 68 -5.36 3.93 -0.68
C TYR A 68 -5.41 2.40 -0.72
N ALA A 69 -4.27 1.73 -0.48
CA ALA A 69 -4.21 0.28 -0.47
C ALA A 69 -5.03 -0.32 0.69
N LEU A 70 -4.94 0.24 1.89
CA LEU A 70 -5.69 -0.18 3.07
C LEU A 70 -7.20 -0.02 2.86
N LEU A 71 -7.65 1.12 2.32
CA LEU A 71 -9.06 1.33 1.97
C LEU A 71 -9.56 0.31 0.95
N SER A 72 -8.77 0.04 -0.10
CA SER A 72 -9.09 -0.97 -1.10
C SER A 72 -9.16 -2.39 -0.51
N ILE A 73 -8.27 -2.73 0.43
CA ILE A 73 -8.27 -4.02 1.12
C ILE A 73 -9.51 -4.13 2.02
N ARG A 74 -9.84 -3.10 2.79
CA ARG A 74 -11.03 -3.05 3.64
C ARG A 74 -12.31 -3.29 2.82
N GLN A 75 -12.42 -2.68 1.65
CA GLN A 75 -13.54 -2.92 0.74
C GLN A 75 -13.63 -4.41 0.32
N LEU A 76 -12.50 -5.02 -0.07
CA LEU A 76 -12.48 -6.44 -0.44
C LEU A 76 -12.88 -7.35 0.72
N ILE A 77 -12.49 -7.01 1.96
CA ILE A 77 -12.86 -7.74 3.17
C ILE A 77 -14.35 -7.61 3.45
N ASN A 78 -14.93 -6.41 3.28
CA ASN A 78 -16.37 -6.17 3.47
C ASN A 78 -17.25 -6.94 2.48
N GLU A 79 -16.77 -7.14 1.25
CA GLU A 79 -17.47 -7.89 0.21
C GLU A 79 -17.16 -9.40 0.25
N PHE A 80 -16.29 -9.86 1.15
CA PHE A 80 -15.85 -11.25 1.22
C PHE A 80 -16.77 -12.12 2.08
N GLU A 81 -17.36 -13.12 1.44
CA GLU A 81 -18.04 -14.24 2.09
C GLU A 81 -17.49 -15.54 1.49
N GLY A 82 -16.80 -16.36 2.29
CA GLY A 82 -16.15 -17.55 1.74
C GLY A 82 -15.21 -18.28 2.71
N THR A 83 -14.37 -19.13 2.16
CA THR A 83 -13.40 -19.96 2.86
C THR A 83 -11.96 -19.49 2.62
N THR A 84 -11.00 -20.00 3.41
CA THR A 84 -9.57 -19.72 3.19
C THR A 84 -9.02 -20.21 1.85
N SER A 85 -9.75 -21.09 1.18
CA SER A 85 -9.38 -21.63 -0.13
C SER A 85 -9.69 -20.67 -1.28
N ASP A 86 -10.52 -19.65 -1.04
CA ASP A 86 -11.00 -18.75 -2.08
C ASP A 86 -9.92 -17.83 -2.63
N SER A 87 -10.05 -17.51 -3.91
CA SER A 87 -9.11 -16.62 -4.60
C SER A 87 -9.11 -15.21 -4.00
N VAL A 88 -10.27 -14.71 -3.56
CA VAL A 88 -10.41 -13.41 -2.90
C VAL A 88 -9.66 -13.41 -1.57
N TYR A 89 -9.89 -14.40 -0.70
CA TYR A 89 -9.16 -14.55 0.56
C TYR A 89 -7.64 -14.55 0.36
N LYS A 90 -7.15 -15.40 -0.55
CA LYS A 90 -5.71 -15.50 -0.88
C LYS A 90 -5.16 -14.19 -1.46
N ARG A 91 -5.97 -13.45 -2.23
CA ARG A 91 -5.60 -12.14 -2.75
C ARG A 91 -5.48 -11.11 -1.64
N VAL A 92 -6.45 -11.05 -0.73
CA VAL A 92 -6.44 -10.13 0.42
C VAL A 92 -5.23 -10.43 1.32
N LYS A 93 -5.00 -11.68 1.73
CA LYS A 93 -3.81 -12.06 2.54
C LYS A 93 -2.50 -11.66 1.87
N SER A 94 -2.38 -11.89 0.56
CA SER A 94 -1.18 -11.50 -0.19
C SER A 94 -0.96 -9.99 -0.21
N ARG A 95 -2.04 -9.20 -0.33
CA ARG A 95 -1.95 -7.73 -0.33
C ARG A 95 -1.66 -7.19 1.07
N LEU A 96 -2.27 -7.75 2.11
CA LEU A 96 -1.96 -7.42 3.52
C LEU A 96 -0.48 -7.70 3.85
N ALA A 97 0.06 -8.85 3.42
CA ALA A 97 1.48 -9.16 3.61
C ALA A 97 2.40 -8.14 2.92
N HIS A 98 2.04 -7.72 1.70
CA HIS A 98 2.74 -6.66 0.97
C HIS A 98 2.73 -5.33 1.73
N ILE A 99 1.54 -4.83 2.11
CA ILE A 99 1.40 -3.55 2.80
C ILE A 99 2.07 -3.57 4.18
N THR A 100 1.93 -4.66 4.93
CA THR A 100 2.61 -4.85 6.22
C THR A 100 4.13 -4.72 6.05
N SER A 101 4.70 -5.40 5.05
CA SER A 101 6.13 -5.32 4.77
C SER A 101 6.56 -3.91 4.31
N ARG A 102 5.72 -3.23 3.53
CA ARG A 102 5.93 -1.85 3.06
C ARG A 102 5.97 -0.88 4.25
N VAL A 103 4.98 -0.92 5.14
CA VAL A 103 4.93 -0.12 6.38
C VAL A 103 6.17 -0.37 7.25
N GLN A 104 6.57 -1.63 7.44
CA GLN A 104 7.75 -1.97 8.25
C GLN A 104 9.05 -1.39 7.69
N ARG A 105 9.20 -1.35 6.35
CA ARG A 105 10.36 -0.79 5.66
C ARG A 105 10.38 0.74 5.60
N MET A 106 9.31 1.43 5.99
CA MET A 106 9.31 2.88 6.00
C MET A 106 10.46 3.39 6.88
N PRO A 107 11.39 4.19 6.31
CA PRO A 107 12.47 4.78 7.07
C PRO A 107 11.87 5.76 8.08
N ILE A 108 12.40 5.72 9.30
CA ILE A 108 12.10 6.72 10.33
C ILE A 108 13.38 7.53 10.46
N ASP A 109 13.32 8.80 10.08
CA ASP A 109 14.42 9.71 10.34
C ASP A 109 14.54 9.88 11.87
N ALA A 110 15.69 9.53 12.43
CA ALA A 110 15.93 9.65 13.86
C ALA A 110 16.35 11.08 14.26
N GLU A 111 16.85 11.86 13.31
CA GLU A 111 17.38 13.21 13.54
C GLU A 111 16.27 14.25 13.46
N VAL A 112 15.37 14.08 12.48
CA VAL A 112 14.13 14.84 12.39
C VAL A 112 13.16 14.17 13.34
N ASN A 113 12.81 14.82 14.46
CA ASN A 113 11.84 14.31 15.43
C ASN A 113 10.42 14.26 14.83
N ASP A 114 10.25 13.43 13.80
CA ASP A 114 9.08 13.34 12.97
C ASP A 114 8.11 12.37 13.62
N HIS A 115 7.36 12.93 14.59
CA HIS A 115 6.28 12.23 15.26
C HIS A 115 5.22 11.76 14.25
N GLU A 116 4.94 12.53 13.20
CA GLU A 116 3.93 12.17 12.19
C GLU A 116 4.30 10.85 11.49
N GLN A 117 5.55 10.68 11.05
CA GLN A 117 5.99 9.44 10.40
C GLN A 117 5.89 8.21 11.32
N ARG A 118 6.28 8.38 12.59
CA ARG A 118 6.22 7.29 13.59
C ARG A 118 4.78 6.91 13.91
N ASP A 119 3.93 7.90 14.14
CA ASP A 119 2.52 7.71 14.47
C ASP A 119 1.80 7.06 13.29
N PHE A 120 2.02 7.56 12.07
CA PHE A 120 1.46 6.97 10.86
C PHE A 120 1.91 5.52 10.65
N LYS A 121 3.20 5.23 10.83
CA LYS A 121 3.74 3.86 10.69
C LYS A 121 3.11 2.91 11.72
N SER A 122 2.99 3.36 12.97
CA SER A 122 2.38 2.58 14.05
C SER A 122 0.91 2.31 13.76
N GLU A 123 0.14 3.33 13.39
CA GLU A 123 -1.28 3.24 13.11
C GLU A 123 -1.58 2.38 11.87
N SER A 124 -0.81 2.55 10.80
CA SER A 124 -0.92 1.75 9.58
C SER A 124 -0.63 0.27 9.85
N TYR A 125 0.34 -0.01 10.71
CA TYR A 125 0.66 -1.39 11.11
C TYR A 125 -0.45 -2.00 11.97
N ALA A 126 -1.00 -1.25 12.93
CA ALA A 126 -2.15 -1.68 13.71
C ALA A 126 -3.36 -1.97 12.81
N THR A 127 -3.63 -1.10 11.84
CA THR A 127 -4.70 -1.28 10.84
C THR A 127 -4.50 -2.57 10.03
N CYS A 128 -3.27 -2.92 9.65
CA CYS A 128 -3.00 -4.19 8.96
C CYS A 128 -3.36 -5.41 9.82
N ILE A 129 -3.11 -5.36 11.14
CA ILE A 129 -3.45 -6.43 12.08
C ILE A 129 -4.97 -6.53 12.24
N GLU A 130 -5.66 -5.40 12.41
CA GLU A 130 -7.12 -5.33 12.51
C GLU A 130 -7.78 -5.96 11.27
N LEU A 131 -7.38 -5.53 10.08
CA LEU A 131 -7.93 -6.05 8.82
C LEU A 131 -7.67 -7.54 8.62
N ASP A 132 -6.52 -8.05 9.10
CA ASP A 132 -6.23 -9.48 9.04
C ASP A 132 -7.15 -10.28 9.97
N ALA A 133 -7.39 -9.78 11.18
CA ALA A 133 -8.34 -10.38 12.13
C ALA A 133 -9.77 -10.34 11.58
N GLU A 134 -10.22 -9.21 11.04
CA GLU A 134 -11.55 -9.06 10.41
C GLU A 134 -11.73 -10.05 9.25
N LEU A 135 -10.72 -10.20 8.39
CA LEU A 135 -10.76 -11.19 7.32
C LEU A 135 -10.90 -12.62 7.85
N HIS A 136 -10.21 -12.95 8.94
CA HIS A 136 -10.30 -14.27 9.57
C HIS A 136 -11.68 -14.56 10.19
N GLU A 137 -12.33 -13.55 10.78
CA GLU A 137 -13.68 -13.67 11.32
C GLU A 137 -14.74 -13.89 10.23
N ARG A 138 -14.51 -13.37 9.03
CA ARG A 138 -15.42 -13.57 7.87
C ARG A 138 -15.27 -14.93 7.18
N VAL A 139 -14.28 -15.74 7.56
CA VAL A 139 -14.10 -17.07 6.98
C VAL A 139 -15.18 -18.02 7.51
N LEU A 140 -16.01 -18.54 6.60
CA LEU A 140 -16.97 -19.58 6.94
C LEU A 140 -16.24 -20.91 7.23
N PRO A 141 -16.65 -21.66 8.27
CA PRO A 141 -16.16 -23.02 8.48
C PRO A 141 -16.46 -23.85 7.23
N SER A 142 -15.45 -24.54 6.69
CA SER A 142 -15.66 -25.48 5.59
C SER A 142 -16.59 -26.59 6.08
N VAL A 143 -17.86 -26.56 5.67
CA VAL A 143 -18.90 -27.54 6.05
C VAL A 143 -18.64 -28.93 5.43
N ALA A 144 -17.49 -29.13 4.79
CA ALA A 144 -17.18 -30.25 3.92
C ALA A 144 -17.02 -31.63 4.59
N ALA A 145 -17.34 -31.83 5.88
CA ALA A 145 -16.97 -33.07 6.57
C ALA A 145 -17.97 -33.65 7.58
N VAL A 146 -19.19 -33.13 7.72
CA VAL A 146 -20.18 -33.79 8.60
C VAL A 146 -21.53 -33.88 7.91
N LEU A 147 -21.59 -34.64 6.81
CA LEU A 147 -22.80 -35.40 6.55
C LEU A 147 -22.70 -36.65 7.45
N PRO A 148 -23.51 -36.76 8.52
CA PRO A 148 -23.62 -38.03 9.22
C PRO A 148 -24.08 -39.06 8.21
N ASP A 149 -23.24 -40.06 7.98
CA ASP A 149 -23.56 -41.19 7.12
C ASP A 149 -24.90 -41.81 7.58
N PRO A 150 -25.99 -41.72 6.80
CA PRO A 150 -27.28 -42.29 7.18
C PRO A 150 -27.26 -43.83 7.23
N SER A 151 -26.12 -44.47 6.94
CA SER A 151 -25.94 -45.92 6.95
C SER A 151 -25.79 -46.55 8.34
N GLN A 152 -25.62 -45.78 9.42
CA GLN A 152 -25.57 -46.34 10.79
C GLN A 152 -26.93 -46.28 11.50
N ALA A 153 -27.97 -46.78 10.82
CA ALA A 153 -29.23 -47.16 11.46
C ALA A 153 -29.19 -48.67 11.78
N SER A 154 -28.49 -49.07 12.83
CA SER A 154 -28.64 -50.42 13.39
C SER A 154 -28.35 -50.43 14.89
N THR A 155 -29.45 -50.32 15.65
CA THR A 155 -29.75 -51.10 16.87
C THR A 155 -28.59 -51.47 17.79
N SER A 156 -28.46 -50.76 18.92
CA SER A 156 -28.12 -51.43 20.18
C SER A 156 -28.61 -50.62 21.38
N THR A 157 -29.64 -51.16 22.02
CA THR A 157 -30.14 -50.78 23.34
C THR A 157 -29.12 -51.19 24.42
N GLN A 158 -29.06 -50.44 25.53
CA GLN A 158 -28.34 -50.69 26.81
C GLN A 158 -26.92 -50.04 26.89
N GLN A 159 -26.50 -49.29 27.92
CA GLN A 159 -26.96 -48.86 29.25
C GLN A 159 -26.16 -47.57 29.65
N PRO A 160 -26.54 -46.81 30.71
CA PRO A 160 -25.78 -45.64 31.14
C PRO A 160 -24.56 -46.04 32.00
N ILE A 161 -23.35 -45.90 31.45
CA ILE A 161 -22.11 -45.96 32.24
C ILE A 161 -21.58 -44.52 32.41
N LEU A 162 -21.77 -43.99 33.62
CA LEU A 162 -21.10 -42.79 34.12
C LEU A 162 -19.59 -43.06 34.20
N ASN A 163 -18.85 -42.71 33.15
CA ASN A 163 -17.39 -42.71 33.18
C ASN A 163 -16.88 -41.30 33.50
N VAL A 164 -16.69 -41.04 34.80
CA VAL A 164 -15.92 -39.90 35.30
C VAL A 164 -14.45 -40.21 35.07
N LEU A 165 -13.90 -39.71 33.95
CA LEU A 165 -12.47 -39.80 33.67
C LEU A 165 -11.74 -38.65 34.37
N ASN A 166 -11.11 -39.02 35.49
CA ASN A 166 -10.11 -38.23 36.20
C ASN A 166 -8.93 -37.95 35.25
N SER A 167 -8.86 -36.73 34.70
CA SER A 167 -7.69 -36.30 33.93
C SER A 167 -6.66 -35.72 34.89
N GLN A 168 -5.75 -36.57 35.36
CA GLN A 168 -4.53 -36.10 36.00
C GLN A 168 -3.59 -35.56 34.94
N LEU A 169 -3.55 -34.23 34.83
CA LEU A 169 -2.53 -33.48 34.10
C LEU A 169 -1.19 -33.60 34.84
N SER A 170 -0.39 -34.60 34.49
CA SER A 170 1.04 -34.61 34.80
C SER A 170 1.77 -33.71 33.79
N HIS A 171 1.89 -32.43 34.13
CA HIS A 171 2.77 -31.50 33.43
C HIS A 171 4.24 -31.91 33.67
N SER A 172 4.78 -32.70 32.75
CA SER A 172 6.21 -32.96 32.64
C SER A 172 6.87 -31.74 31.98
N PHE A 173 7.32 -30.79 32.79
CA PHE A 173 8.21 -29.73 32.31
C PHE A 173 9.57 -30.35 32.01
N ARG A 174 9.87 -30.55 30.71
CA ARG A 174 11.26 -30.70 30.26
C ARG A 174 11.93 -29.34 30.34
N SER A 175 12.69 -29.13 31.39
CA SER A 175 13.65 -28.03 31.53
C SER A 175 14.71 -28.15 30.43
N VAL A 176 14.64 -27.25 29.45
CA VAL A 176 15.73 -27.03 28.49
C VAL A 176 16.83 -26.23 29.20
N PRO A 177 18.11 -26.64 29.13
CA PRO A 177 19.19 -25.87 29.74
C PRO A 177 19.39 -24.56 28.97
N ILE A 178 19.10 -23.44 29.63
CA ILE A 178 19.48 -22.10 29.19
C ILE A 178 21.00 -22.00 29.31
N SER A 179 21.69 -22.01 28.18
CA SER A 179 23.12 -21.70 28.09
C SER A 179 23.30 -20.19 28.27
N SER A 180 23.55 -19.77 29.50
CA SER A 180 23.94 -18.40 29.84
C SER A 180 25.33 -18.09 29.31
N LYS A 181 25.41 -17.52 28.11
CA LYS A 181 26.59 -16.76 27.70
C LYS A 181 26.57 -15.41 28.39
N ARG A 182 27.34 -15.36 29.47
CA ARG A 182 27.99 -14.22 30.12
C ARG A 182 28.29 -13.10 29.11
N LEU A 183 27.51 -12.01 29.19
CA LEU A 183 27.91 -10.70 28.67
C LEU A 183 28.43 -9.91 29.87
N GLU A 184 29.72 -9.65 29.83
CA GLU A 184 30.41 -8.78 30.77
C GLU A 184 30.09 -7.32 30.42
N ASN A 185 29.85 -6.55 31.48
CA ASN A 185 30.14 -5.13 31.64
C ASN A 185 29.56 -4.15 30.62
N ASN A 186 28.56 -3.38 31.05
CA ASN A 186 28.55 -1.95 30.78
C ASN A 186 28.01 -1.20 32.00
N ASP A 187 28.84 -0.28 32.47
CA ASP A 187 28.62 0.62 33.59
C ASP A 187 27.34 1.44 33.42
N PHE A 188 26.37 1.17 34.29
CA PHE A 188 25.18 1.97 34.46
C PHE A 188 25.49 3.02 35.53
N LEU A 189 25.84 4.23 35.08
CA LEU A 189 25.92 5.40 35.96
C LEU A 189 24.51 5.81 36.39
N GLU A 190 24.26 5.51 37.66
CA GLU A 190 23.24 6.06 38.54
C GLU A 190 23.26 7.60 38.46
N LEU A 191 22.14 8.20 38.05
CA LEU A 191 21.90 9.64 38.13
C LEU A 191 20.64 9.89 38.92
N ASP A 192 20.84 10.71 39.94
CA ASP A 192 19.98 10.91 41.09
C ASP A 192 18.56 11.41 40.77
N ALA A 193 17.62 10.79 41.48
CA ALA A 193 16.31 11.37 41.71
C ALA A 193 16.44 12.56 42.67
N SER A 194 16.13 13.77 42.17
CA SER A 194 15.79 14.88 43.04
C SER A 194 14.79 15.83 42.39
N SER A 195 13.64 15.92 43.05
CA SER A 195 12.91 17.15 43.31
C SER A 195 12.18 17.81 42.14
N ARG A 196 10.84 17.70 42.15
CA ARG A 196 9.93 18.82 41.83
C ARG A 196 8.56 18.59 42.48
N LYS A 197 8.37 19.25 43.63
CA LYS A 197 7.06 19.60 44.20
C LYS A 197 6.60 20.93 43.57
N ASN A 198 5.28 21.13 43.61
CA ASN A 198 4.51 22.36 43.35
C ASN A 198 4.27 22.77 41.89
N SER A 199 3.01 22.72 41.47
CA SER A 199 2.14 23.90 41.52
C SER A 199 0.71 23.55 41.09
N LYS A 200 -0.24 23.73 42.02
CA LYS A 200 -1.66 23.92 41.75
C LYS A 200 -1.83 25.40 41.44
N GLN A 201 -2.31 25.75 40.25
CA GLN A 201 -3.09 26.98 40.11
C GLN A 201 -4.07 26.93 38.93
N SER A 202 -5.26 27.42 39.25
CA SER A 202 -6.51 27.56 38.53
C SER A 202 -6.49 28.48 37.30
N GLY A 203 -7.35 28.16 36.33
CA GLY A 203 -8.42 29.07 35.89
C GLY A 203 -8.21 29.95 34.65
N ALA A 204 -9.35 30.21 33.98
CA ALA A 204 -9.63 31.07 32.81
C ALA A 204 -9.27 30.44 31.45
N LEU A 205 -10.23 29.99 30.62
CA LEU A 205 -11.27 30.75 29.91
C LEU A 205 -10.68 31.92 29.11
N LEU A 206 -10.60 31.74 27.78
CA LEU A 206 -10.86 32.72 26.72
C LEU A 206 -10.51 32.09 25.35
N GLU A 207 -11.54 31.80 24.54
CA GLU A 207 -11.47 31.94 23.09
C GLU A 207 -11.21 33.41 22.74
N PRO A 208 -10.48 33.72 21.66
CA PRO A 208 -11.19 34.03 20.41
C PRO A 208 -10.49 33.59 19.12
N GLU A 209 -11.32 33.51 18.08
CA GLU A 209 -11.05 33.42 16.65
C GLU A 209 -9.82 34.20 16.16
N LEU A 210 -9.13 33.69 15.13
CA LEU A 210 -8.99 34.44 13.87
C LEU A 210 -8.32 33.63 12.75
N TYR A 211 -9.05 33.61 11.63
CA TYR A 211 -8.65 33.29 10.27
C TYR A 211 -7.26 33.83 9.88
N GLY A 212 -6.41 32.97 9.33
CA GLY A 212 -5.14 33.35 8.70
C GLY A 212 -5.03 32.76 7.29
N ILE A 213 -5.24 33.62 6.29
CA ILE A 213 -5.08 33.37 4.85
C ILE A 213 -3.58 33.20 4.56
N TYR A 214 -3.16 32.03 4.07
CA TYR A 214 -1.81 31.85 3.53
C TYR A 214 -1.78 32.22 2.05
N ASP A 215 -1.21 33.40 1.77
CA ASP A 215 -0.96 33.94 0.44
C ASP A 215 0.40 33.42 -0.06
N SER A 216 0.38 32.52 -1.05
CA SER A 216 1.60 31.93 -1.63
C SER A 216 2.15 32.82 -2.75
N LYS A 217 3.14 33.66 -2.42
CA LYS A 217 3.99 34.35 -3.39
C LYS A 217 5.46 34.08 -3.10
N THR A 218 6.01 33.04 -3.74
CA THR A 218 7.46 32.85 -3.85
C THR A 218 7.93 33.35 -5.22
N SER A 219 8.42 34.59 -5.20
CA SER A 219 9.22 35.20 -6.28
C SER A 219 10.66 34.70 -6.14
N ILE A 220 11.12 33.84 -7.07
CA ILE A 220 12.54 33.47 -7.15
C ILE A 220 13.23 34.42 -8.13
N SER A 221 14.00 35.36 -7.57
CA SER A 221 15.01 36.14 -8.28
C SER A 221 16.29 35.32 -8.42
N ASN A 222 16.67 34.96 -9.64
CA ASN A 222 18.00 34.42 -9.92
C ASN A 222 18.97 35.56 -10.26
N LYS A 223 19.95 35.80 -9.38
CA LYS A 223 21.16 36.58 -9.68
C LYS A 223 22.33 35.63 -9.92
N SER A 224 22.94 35.85 -11.09
CA SER A 224 24.20 35.30 -11.59
C SER A 224 25.40 35.68 -10.73
N SER A 225 26.41 34.80 -10.60
CA SER A 225 27.78 35.08 -11.09
C SER A 225 28.82 34.02 -10.66
N HIS A 226 29.76 33.75 -11.60
CA HIS A 226 31.05 33.03 -11.50
C HIS A 226 30.97 31.50 -11.64
N GLY A 227 31.53 30.84 -12.66
CA GLY A 227 32.58 31.19 -13.61
C GLY A 227 33.76 30.26 -13.45
N LYS A 228 33.71 29.06 -14.04
CA LYS A 228 34.86 28.16 -14.29
C LYS A 228 34.58 27.33 -15.54
N GLN A 229 35.46 27.46 -16.52
CA GLN A 229 35.42 26.85 -17.84
C GLN A 229 35.81 25.37 -17.74
N ASN A 230 35.11 24.48 -18.46
CA ASN A 230 35.47 23.07 -18.60
C ASN A 230 35.53 22.71 -20.10
N PRO A 231 36.62 22.07 -20.58
CA PRO A 231 36.89 21.88 -22.00
C PRO A 231 36.42 20.49 -22.47
N PHE A 232 35.14 20.37 -22.84
CA PHE A 232 34.64 19.22 -23.60
C PHE A 232 33.54 19.69 -24.56
N ASP A 233 33.97 20.38 -25.61
CA ASP A 233 33.13 20.71 -26.76
C ASP A 233 32.81 19.44 -27.56
N ARG A 234 31.64 18.85 -27.29
CA ARG A 234 30.97 17.97 -28.23
C ARG A 234 29.92 18.81 -28.97
N PRO A 235 29.97 18.92 -30.31
CA PRO A 235 29.06 19.79 -31.04
C PRO A 235 27.61 19.34 -30.84
N THR A 236 26.85 20.19 -30.16
CA THR A 236 25.40 20.12 -30.06
C THR A 236 24.80 20.47 -31.43
N PRO A 237 23.93 19.64 -32.01
CA PRO A 237 23.21 20.03 -33.22
C PRO A 237 22.31 21.22 -32.87
N SER A 238 22.55 22.33 -33.56
CA SER A 238 21.74 23.54 -33.55
C SER A 238 20.31 23.20 -34.00
N VAL A 239 19.44 22.93 -33.03
CA VAL A 239 17.99 22.92 -33.24
C VAL A 239 17.56 24.36 -33.52
N SER A 240 17.49 24.65 -34.81
CA SER A 240 16.83 25.83 -35.34
C SER A 240 15.38 25.82 -34.84
N ALA A 241 14.95 26.98 -34.34
CA ALA A 241 13.59 27.23 -33.89
C ALA A 241 12.58 26.85 -34.98
N VAL A 242 11.85 25.76 -34.76
CA VAL A 242 10.69 25.40 -35.58
C VAL A 242 9.47 26.08 -34.96
N GLU A 243 9.30 27.35 -35.26
CA GLU A 243 8.05 28.07 -35.11
C GLU A 243 7.02 27.48 -36.09
N SER A 244 6.27 26.45 -35.68
CA SER A 244 5.00 26.02 -36.34
C SER A 244 4.32 24.88 -35.58
N GLY A 245 4.07 25.08 -34.28
CA GLY A 245 3.14 24.24 -33.54
C GLY A 245 1.78 24.92 -33.49
N SER A 246 0.86 24.61 -34.41
CA SER A 246 -0.55 25.00 -34.33
C SER A 246 -1.16 24.42 -33.04
N THR A 247 -1.05 25.14 -31.92
CA THR A 247 -1.69 24.79 -30.65
C THR A 247 -3.17 25.07 -30.75
N LYS A 248 -3.89 24.19 -31.45
CA LYS A 248 -5.36 24.27 -31.50
C LYS A 248 -5.86 24.24 -30.06
N PRO A 249 -6.64 25.23 -29.63
CA PRO A 249 -7.13 25.30 -28.26
C PRO A 249 -7.91 24.02 -27.94
N ILE A 250 -7.67 23.46 -26.76
CA ILE A 250 -8.33 22.23 -26.33
C ILE A 250 -9.85 22.46 -26.26
N THR A 251 -10.60 21.71 -27.06
CA THR A 251 -12.07 21.78 -27.11
C THR A 251 -12.70 20.66 -26.30
N CYS A 252 -13.61 21.00 -25.39
CA CYS A 252 -14.36 20.02 -24.61
C CYS A 252 -15.38 19.27 -25.49
N TRP A 253 -15.32 17.94 -25.52
CA TRP A 253 -16.24 17.12 -26.33
C TRP A 253 -17.69 17.06 -25.81
N ASN A 254 -17.95 17.51 -24.58
CA ASN A 254 -19.31 17.57 -24.02
C ASN A 254 -20.04 18.86 -24.43
N CYS A 255 -19.47 20.02 -24.09
CA CYS A 255 -20.11 21.33 -24.33
C CYS A 255 -19.57 22.10 -25.55
N SER A 256 -18.56 21.58 -26.24
CA SER A 256 -17.88 22.23 -27.38
C SER A 256 -17.18 23.57 -27.06
N LYS A 257 -17.08 23.96 -25.79
CA LYS A 257 -16.30 25.15 -25.36
C LYS A 257 -14.82 24.83 -25.23
N SER A 258 -13.95 25.79 -25.51
CA SER A 258 -12.50 25.66 -25.34
C SER A 258 -12.05 25.85 -23.88
N GLY A 259 -10.83 25.43 -23.57
CA GLY A 259 -10.15 25.73 -22.29
C GLY A 259 -10.30 24.65 -21.21
N HIS A 260 -11.03 23.57 -21.47
CA HIS A 260 -11.11 22.43 -20.55
C HIS A 260 -11.34 21.10 -21.30
N ARG A 261 -11.06 20.00 -20.61
CA ARG A 261 -11.37 18.63 -21.07
C ARG A 261 -12.77 18.23 -20.61
N TYR A 262 -13.37 17.23 -21.26
CA TYR A 262 -14.70 16.73 -20.89
C TYR A 262 -14.77 16.23 -19.43
N SER A 263 -13.66 15.70 -18.91
CA SER A 263 -13.54 15.24 -17.52
C SER A 263 -13.71 16.35 -16.48
N SER A 264 -13.48 17.60 -16.89
CA SER A 264 -13.59 18.80 -16.04
C SER A 264 -14.79 19.68 -16.43
N CYS A 265 -15.70 19.16 -17.27
CA CYS A 265 -16.86 19.92 -17.74
C CYS A 265 -17.96 19.94 -16.66
N LYS A 266 -18.39 21.15 -16.27
CA LYS A 266 -19.46 21.35 -15.27
C LYS A 266 -20.88 21.24 -15.84
N GLU A 267 -21.02 21.27 -17.17
CA GLU A 267 -22.33 21.17 -17.82
C GLU A 267 -22.87 19.75 -17.78
N LYS A 268 -24.20 19.61 -17.65
CA LYS A 268 -24.87 18.31 -17.72
C LYS A 268 -24.50 17.63 -19.03
N ARG A 269 -24.27 16.32 -18.97
CA ARG A 269 -23.83 15.54 -20.13
C ARG A 269 -24.89 15.57 -21.23
N THR A 270 -24.56 16.15 -22.39
CA THR A 270 -25.50 16.42 -23.49
C THR A 270 -25.68 15.24 -24.45
N GLY A 271 -24.85 14.20 -24.34
CA GLY A 271 -24.96 13.01 -25.18
C GLY A 271 -23.86 11.98 -24.94
N LYS A 272 -23.88 10.92 -25.76
CA LYS A 272 -22.81 9.93 -25.84
C LYS A 272 -21.76 10.42 -26.83
N PHE A 273 -20.48 10.24 -26.52
CA PHE A 273 -19.39 10.54 -27.43
C PHE A 273 -18.21 9.60 -27.18
N CYS A 274 -17.37 9.40 -28.19
CA CYS A 274 -16.17 8.58 -28.07
C CYS A 274 -15.14 9.29 -27.19
N TYR A 275 -14.79 8.69 -26.05
CA TYR A 275 -13.80 9.25 -25.12
C TYR A 275 -12.36 9.32 -25.65
N ARG A 276 -12.10 8.81 -26.87
CA ARG A 276 -10.78 8.83 -27.49
C ARG A 276 -10.64 9.86 -28.60
N CYS A 277 -11.66 10.00 -29.45
CA CYS A 277 -11.62 10.90 -30.61
C CYS A 277 -12.68 12.02 -30.61
N GLY A 278 -13.64 12.00 -29.67
CA GLY A 278 -14.69 13.00 -29.59
C GLY A 278 -15.85 12.85 -30.58
N CYS A 279 -15.95 11.76 -31.36
CA CYS A 279 -17.10 11.50 -32.23
C CYS A 279 -18.41 11.45 -31.42
N LYS A 280 -19.42 12.22 -31.84
CA LYS A 280 -20.76 12.28 -31.23
C LYS A 280 -21.58 11.01 -31.48
N ASP A 281 -22.51 10.73 -30.59
CA ASP A 281 -23.49 9.63 -30.61
C ASP A 281 -22.93 8.21 -30.68
N VAL A 282 -21.65 8.06 -30.33
CA VAL A 282 -20.98 6.76 -30.24
C VAL A 282 -20.25 6.65 -28.90
N THR A 283 -20.09 5.43 -28.41
CA THR A 283 -19.14 5.10 -27.32
C THR A 283 -17.82 4.64 -27.91
N TRP A 284 -16.77 4.46 -27.12
CA TRP A 284 -15.53 3.86 -27.63
C TRP A 284 -15.82 2.52 -28.35
N TYR A 285 -16.63 1.63 -27.75
CA TYR A 285 -16.97 0.33 -28.33
C TYR A 285 -17.68 0.39 -29.69
N THR A 286 -18.45 1.44 -29.94
CA THR A 286 -19.25 1.61 -31.18
C THR A 286 -18.62 2.59 -32.18
N CYS A 287 -17.55 3.28 -31.79
CA CYS A 287 -16.92 4.28 -32.62
C CYS A 287 -16.08 3.64 -33.73
N LYS A 288 -16.56 3.67 -34.99
CA LYS A 288 -15.86 3.10 -36.15
C LYS A 288 -14.41 3.58 -36.36
N LYS A 289 -14.01 4.72 -35.78
CA LYS A 289 -12.62 5.22 -35.82
C LYS A 289 -11.72 4.59 -34.76
N CYS A 290 -12.29 4.16 -33.63
CA CYS A 290 -11.54 3.72 -32.45
C CYS A 290 -11.79 2.26 -32.08
N SER A 291 -12.99 1.72 -32.36
CA SER A 291 -13.26 0.30 -32.32
C SER A 291 -12.65 -0.35 -33.56
N GLY A 292 -11.90 -1.43 -33.38
CA GLY A 292 -11.20 -2.13 -34.47
C GLY A 292 -9.70 -1.78 -34.60
N ASN A 293 -9.28 -0.55 -34.27
CA ASN A 293 -7.85 -0.19 -34.20
C ASN A 293 -7.22 -0.53 -32.84
N GLY A 294 -7.77 -1.54 -32.17
CA GLY A 294 -7.13 -2.23 -31.05
C GLY A 294 -5.91 -2.95 -31.58
N ASN A 295 -4.83 -2.21 -31.82
CA ASN A 295 -3.51 -2.78 -31.80
C ASN A 295 -3.44 -3.54 -30.48
N ARG A 296 -3.42 -4.89 -30.56
CA ARG A 296 -3.16 -5.77 -29.43
C ARG A 296 -1.78 -5.40 -28.93
N ARG A 297 -1.72 -4.46 -27.99
CA ARG A 297 -0.54 -4.05 -27.24
C ARG A 297 -0.92 -4.08 -25.79
#